data_AF-A0A3S4J833-F1
#
_entry.id   AF-A0A3S4J833-F1
#
_cell.length_a   1.000
_cell.length_b   1.000
_cell.length_c   1.000
_cell.angle_alpha   90.00
_cell.angle_beta   90.00
_cell.angle_gamma   90.00
#
_symmetry.space_group_name_H-M   'P 1'
#
loop_
_entity.id
_entity.type
_entity.pdbx_description
1 polymer ?
#
loop_
_entity_poly.entity_id
_entity_poly.type
_entity_poly.pdbx_seq_one_letter_code
_entity_poly.pdbx_strand_id
1 'polypeptide(L)' 'MADLDDIKDGKDFHTDKPQTNTLFALKGCGALDWGMQSRLARIFNPKTRKTVMLAFGPWIFPGADNRT' A
#
# COMPACT_ATOMS: atom_id res chain seq x y z
N MET A 1 31.91 -17.10 39.59
CA MET A 1 32.19 -16.61 38.23
C MET A 1 30.97 -15.84 37.78
N ALA A 2 31.15 -14.56 37.48
CA ALA A 2 30.18 -13.75 36.77
C ALA A 2 30.37 -14.05 35.27
N ASP A 3 29.42 -14.75 34.63
CA ASP A 3 29.25 -14.75 33.16
C ASP A 3 28.00 -15.48 32.64
N LEU A 4 26.90 -15.54 33.41
CA LEU A 4 25.67 -16.21 32.97
C LEU A 4 24.42 -15.32 32.95
N ASP A 5 24.54 -14.08 33.43
CA ASP A 5 23.39 -13.17 33.62
C ASP A 5 23.21 -12.14 32.49
N ASP A 6 24.10 -12.09 31.49
CA ASP A 6 24.14 -10.96 30.53
C ASP A 6 23.65 -11.30 29.10
N ILE A 7 22.96 -12.44 28.90
CA ILE A 7 22.53 -12.89 27.55
C ILE A 7 21.00 -13.08 27.44
N LYS A 8 20.22 -12.80 28.49
CA LYS A 8 18.76 -13.07 28.46
C LYS A 8 17.87 -11.91 28.03
N ASP A 9 18.33 -10.66 28.10
CA ASP A 9 17.52 -9.50 27.70
C ASP A 9 17.70 -9.10 26.22
N GLY A 10 17.81 -10.10 25.34
CA GLY A 10 18.16 -9.86 23.94
C GLY A 10 17.03 -9.40 23.03
N LYS A 11 15.75 -9.70 23.34
CA LYS A 11 14.61 -9.43 22.44
C LYS A 11 13.30 -9.27 23.21
N ASP A 12 12.68 -8.09 23.11
CA ASP A 12 11.30 -7.87 23.54
C ASP A 12 10.35 -8.32 22.42
N PHE A 13 9.64 -9.42 22.66
CA PHE A 13 8.68 -10.01 21.71
C PHE A 13 7.25 -9.48 21.88
N HIS A 14 7.02 -8.60 22.86
CA HIS A 14 5.72 -8.01 23.15
C HIS A 14 4.58 -9.05 23.25
N THR A 15 4.79 -10.16 23.98
CA THR A 15 3.82 -11.26 24.14
C THR A 15 2.48 -10.84 24.74
N ASP A 16 2.45 -9.70 25.44
CA ASP A 16 1.23 -9.13 26.03
C ASP A 16 0.36 -8.39 25.00
N LYS A 17 0.88 -8.13 23.80
CA LYS A 17 0.18 -7.40 22.74
C LYS A 17 -0.17 -8.35 21.58
N PRO A 18 -1.46 -8.68 21.39
CA PRO A 18 -1.85 -9.49 20.25
C PRO A 18 -1.58 -8.75 18.94
N GLN A 19 -1.06 -9.46 17.94
CA GLN A 19 -0.87 -8.93 16.60
C GLN A 19 -2.25 -8.60 15.98
N THR A 20 -2.41 -7.37 15.51
CA THR A 20 -3.62 -6.93 14.80
C THR A 20 -3.33 -6.76 13.32
N ASN A 21 -4.31 -7.08 12.47
CA ASN A 21 -4.18 -6.86 11.03
C ASN A 21 -4.58 -5.40 10.69
N THR A 22 -3.82 -4.77 9.80
CA THR A 22 -4.13 -3.43 9.30
C THR A 22 -5.00 -3.55 8.04
N LEU A 23 -6.22 -3.03 8.11
CA LEU A 23 -7.17 -3.12 7.01
C LEU A 23 -6.84 -2.12 5.89
N PHE A 24 -6.89 -2.59 4.64
CA PHE A 24 -6.83 -1.71 3.48
C PHE A 24 -8.20 -1.07 3.22
N ALA A 25 -8.35 0.20 3.63
CA ALA A 25 -9.63 0.91 3.65
C ALA A 25 -10.07 1.51 2.29
N LEU A 26 -9.40 1.17 1.18
CA LEU A 26 -9.80 1.59 -0.15
C LEU A 26 -11.03 0.78 -0.59
N LYS A 27 -12.08 1.48 -1.05
CA LYS A 27 -13.38 0.88 -1.37
C LYS A 27 -13.22 -0.29 -2.34
N GLY A 28 -13.77 -1.46 -1.97
CA GLY A 28 -13.76 -2.66 -2.81
C GLY A 28 -12.40 -3.35 -2.96
N CYS A 29 -11.35 -2.88 -2.29
CA CYS A 29 -9.98 -3.38 -2.47
C CYS A 29 -9.44 -4.18 -1.27
N GLY A 30 -10.29 -4.51 -0.29
CA GLY A 30 -9.88 -5.17 0.95
C GLY A 30 -9.52 -6.65 0.85
N ALA A 31 -9.84 -7.31 -0.28
CA ALA A 31 -9.55 -8.74 -0.53
C ALA A 31 -8.55 -8.94 -1.68
N LEU A 32 -7.81 -7.90 -2.07
CA LEU A 32 -6.79 -7.98 -3.09
C LEU A 32 -5.46 -8.42 -2.48
N ASP A 33 -4.63 -9.11 -3.27
CA ASP A 33 -3.26 -9.45 -2.85
C ASP A 33 -2.44 -8.20 -2.49
N TRP A 34 -1.44 -8.36 -1.63
CA TRP A 34 -0.57 -7.28 -1.18
C TRP A 34 0.05 -6.50 -2.34
N GLY A 35 0.46 -7.17 -3.41
CA GLY A 35 1.05 -6.53 -4.58
C GLY A 35 0.07 -5.59 -5.30
N MET A 36 -1.22 -5.87 -5.26
CA MET A 36 -2.25 -5.03 -5.85
C MET A 36 -2.63 -3.87 -4.91
N GLN A 37 -2.76 -4.14 -3.61
CA GLN A 37 -2.99 -3.09 -2.60
C GLN A 37 -1.85 -2.05 -2.59
N SER A 38 -0.60 -2.50 -2.68
CA SER A 38 0.59 -1.64 -2.74
C SER A 38 0.60 -0.71 -3.96
N ARG A 39 0.22 -1.23 -5.13
CA ARG A 39 0.08 -0.42 -6.36
C ARG A 39 -1.04 0.62 -6.23
N LEU A 40 -2.19 0.21 -5.67
CA LEU A 40 -3.32 1.11 -5.47
C LEU A 40 -3.03 2.21 -4.44
N ALA A 41 -2.25 1.93 -3.39
CA ALA A 41 -1.82 2.91 -2.40
C ALA A 41 -0.90 4.01 -2.98
N ARG A 42 -0.25 3.75 -4.14
CA ARG A 42 0.53 4.77 -4.86
C ARG A 42 -0.35 5.70 -5.70
N ILE A 43 -1.49 5.20 -6.17
CA ILE A 43 -2.46 5.98 -6.93
C ILE A 43 -3.33 6.79 -5.97
N PHE A 44 -3.93 6.13 -4.99
CA PHE A 44 -4.82 6.74 -4.01
C PHE A 44 -4.08 6.94 -2.69
N ASN A 45 -4.02 8.19 -2.23
CA ASN A 45 -3.38 8.52 -0.96
C ASN A 45 -4.06 7.72 0.19
N PRO A 46 -3.34 6.94 0.99
CA PRO A 46 -3.93 6.06 2.01
C PRO A 46 -4.68 6.82 3.13
N LYS A 47 -4.34 8.10 3.37
CA LYS A 47 -5.02 8.95 4.37
C LYS A 47 -6.34 9.52 3.84
N THR A 48 -6.34 9.99 2.59
CA THR A 48 -7.50 10.69 2.01
C THR A 48 -8.35 9.83 1.08
N ARG A 49 -7.83 8.68 0.64
CA ARG A 49 -8.39 7.74 -0.34
C ARG A 49 -8.72 8.37 -1.70
N LYS A 50 -8.07 9.50 -2.00
CA LYS A 50 -8.26 10.27 -3.24
C LYS A 50 -6.95 10.34 -4.03
N THR A 51 -7.08 10.63 -5.31
CA THR A 51 -5.96 10.85 -6.22
C THR A 51 -6.22 12.09 -7.06
N VAL A 52 -5.15 12.78 -7.43
CA VAL A 52 -5.15 13.80 -8.49
C VAL A 52 -4.27 13.24 -9.59
N MET A 53 -4.88 12.85 -10.69
CA MET A 53 -4.19 12.22 -11.82
C MET A 53 -4.27 13.13 -13.03
N LEU A 54 -3.12 13.55 -13.54
CA LEU A 54 -3.01 14.30 -14.78
C LEU A 54 -2.79 13.29 -15.92
N ALA A 55 -3.75 13.20 -16.84
CA ALA A 55 -3.67 12.29 -17.98
C ALA A 55 -3.27 13.06 -19.25
N PHE A 56 -2.13 12.71 -19.82
CA PHE A 56 -1.67 13.16 -21.14
C PHE A 56 -1.20 11.94 -21.93
N GLY A 57 -2.06 11.43 -22.80
CA GLY A 57 -1.74 10.34 -23.71
C GLY A 57 -2.31 10.66 -25.09
N PRO A 58 -1.71 10.17 -26.19
CA PRO A 58 -2.35 10.25 -27.49
C PRO A 58 -3.74 9.61 -27.39
N TRP A 59 -4.74 10.30 -27.92
CA TRP A 59 -6.07 9.71 -28.07
C TRP A 59 -5.91 8.37 -28.79
N ILE A 60 -6.57 7.33 -28.31
CA ILE A 60 -6.59 6.02 -28.98
C ILE A 60 -7.23 6.10 -30.39
N PHE A 61 -7.76 7.28 -30.75
CA PHE A 61 -8.22 7.64 -32.08
C PHE A 61 -7.64 9.01 -32.53
N PRO A 62 -6.54 9.04 -33.28
CA PRO A 62 -6.21 10.17 -34.13
C PRO A 62 -6.88 9.94 -35.50
N GLY A 63 -8.04 10.55 -35.77
CA GLY A 63 -8.63 10.46 -37.10
C GLY A 63 -10.11 10.80 -37.20
N ALA A 64 -10.40 12.10 -37.32
CA ALA A 64 -11.55 12.60 -38.08
C ALA A 64 -11.25 14.03 -38.56
N ASP A 65 -10.08 14.25 -39.19
CA ASP A 65 -9.89 15.43 -40.04
C ASP A 65 -10.30 15.02 -41.46
N ASN A 66 -11.61 15.02 -41.73
CA ASN A 66 -12.12 14.91 -43.10
C ASN A 66 -12.03 16.30 -43.74
N ARG A 67 -10.88 16.59 -44.36
CA ARG A 67 -10.78 17.62 -45.41
C ARG A 67 -10.85 16.95 -46.77
N THR A 68 -12.07 16.89 -47.30
CA THR A 68 -12.37 16.83 -48.73
C THR A 68 -13.57 17.73 -48.98
#